data_AF-A0A540K6C6-F1
#
_entry.id   AF-A0A540K6C6-F1
#
_cell.length_a   1.000
_cell.length_b   1.000
_cell.length_c   1.000
_cell.angle_alpha   90.00
_cell.angle_beta   90.00
_cell.angle_gamma   90.00
#
_symmetry.space_group_name_H-M   'P 1'
#
loop_
_entity.id
_entity.type
_entity.pdbx_description
1 polymer ?
#
loop_
_entity_poly.entity_id
_entity_poly.type
_entity_poly.pdbx_seq_one_letter_code
_entity_poly.pdbx_strand_id
1 'polypeptide(L)'
;VWNREKVVIIPDHYIFTTDERANRNVDILRDLCTEQNIKYFYDIKDLSNFKANPDYKGVCHVALAQEGHCRPGEVLLGTDSHTCTAGAFGQFATGIGNTDAGFVLGTGKLLLKVWRF
;
A
#
# COMPACT_ATOMS: atom_id res chain seq x y z
N VAL A 1 -1.50 -11.31 9.31
CA VAL A 1 -1.55 -9.84 9.54
C VAL A 1 -2.47 -9.53 10.70
N TRP A 2 -2.26 -8.42 11.41
CA TRP A 2 -3.04 -8.05 12.60
C TRP A 2 -4.52 -7.71 12.29
N ASN A 3 -4.78 -7.05 11.16
CA ASN A 3 -6.12 -6.71 10.68
C ASN A 3 -6.12 -6.59 9.15
N ARG A 4 -6.76 -7.54 8.46
CA ARG A 4 -6.82 -7.61 6.98
C ARG A 4 -7.58 -6.45 6.31
N GLU A 5 -8.35 -5.68 7.09
CA GLU A 5 -9.09 -4.49 6.61
C GLU A 5 -8.36 -3.17 6.91
N LYS A 6 -7.18 -3.22 7.53
CA LYS A 6 -6.34 -2.04 7.78
C LYS A 6 -5.02 -2.09 7.00
N VAL A 7 -4.89 -3.05 6.09
CA VAL A 7 -3.76 -3.20 5.18
C VAL A 7 -4.26 -2.95 3.75
N VAL A 8 -3.60 -2.05 3.04
CA VAL A 8 -3.89 -1.68 1.65
C VAL A 8 -2.67 -2.00 0.81
N ILE A 9 -2.85 -2.81 -0.22
CA ILE A 9 -1.77 -3.26 -1.10
C ILE A 9 -2.05 -2.77 -2.52
N ILE A 10 -1.12 -1.99 -3.07
CA ILE A 10 -1.21 -1.39 -4.41
C ILE A 10 0.12 -1.61 -5.12
N PRO A 11 0.25 -2.67 -5.93
CA PRO A 11 1.42 -2.86 -6.77
C PRO A 11 1.33 -1.94 -8.00
N ASP A 12 2.15 -0.90 -8.03
CA ASP A 12 2.16 0.12 -9.10
C ASP A 12 3.54 0.36 -9.72
N HIS A 13 4.63 0.15 -8.97
CA HIS A 13 5.99 0.47 -9.41
C HIS A 13 6.58 -0.57 -10.40
N TYR A 14 6.28 -1.85 -10.19
CA TYR A 14 6.97 -2.94 -10.90
C TYR A 14 6.06 -3.74 -11.83
N ILE A 15 4.74 -3.53 -11.80
CA ILE A 15 3.78 -4.39 -12.52
C ILE A 15 3.91 -4.40 -14.05
N PHE A 16 4.60 -3.42 -14.64
CA PHE A 16 4.83 -3.34 -16.09
C PHE A 16 6.30 -3.57 -16.48
N THR A 17 7.13 -4.02 -15.55
CA THR A 17 8.53 -4.33 -15.84
C THR A 17 8.68 -5.71 -16.47
N THR A 18 9.75 -5.89 -17.25
CA THR A 18 10.19 -7.21 -17.73
C THR A 18 11.24 -7.84 -16.82
N ASP A 19 11.64 -7.19 -15.72
CA ASP A 19 12.60 -7.73 -14.76
C ASP A 19 11.97 -8.86 -13.93
N GLU A 20 12.49 -10.07 -14.13
CA GLU A 20 12.07 -11.28 -13.41
C GLU A 20 12.18 -11.14 -11.89
N ARG A 21 13.18 -10.41 -11.38
CA ARG A 21 13.36 -10.23 -9.93
C ARG A 21 12.26 -9.36 -9.34
N ALA A 22 11.87 -8.32 -10.06
CA ALA A 22 10.79 -7.44 -9.67
C ALA A 22 9.43 -8.16 -9.77
N ASN A 23 9.21 -8.92 -10.85
CA ASN A 23 8.00 -9.72 -11.02
C ASN A 23 7.83 -10.78 -9.93
N ARG A 24 8.91 -11.47 -9.54
CA ARG A 24 8.91 -12.38 -8.39
C ARG A 24 8.44 -11.70 -7.09
N ASN A 25 8.82 -10.43 -6.86
CA ASN A 25 8.36 -9.70 -5.68
C ASN A 25 6.85 -9.40 -5.73
N VAL A 26 6.31 -9.13 -6.92
CA VAL A 26 4.85 -8.96 -7.12
C VAL A 26 4.12 -10.28 -6.88
N ASP A 27 4.68 -11.41 -7.32
CA ASP A 27 4.07 -12.73 -7.08
C ASP A 27 4.03 -13.08 -5.59
N ILE A 28 5.13 -12.86 -4.85
CA ILE A 28 5.15 -13.03 -3.38
C ILE A 28 4.08 -12.14 -2.71
N LEU A 29 3.89 -10.91 -3.21
CA LEU A 29 2.88 -10.00 -2.70
C LEU A 29 1.45 -10.51 -2.96
N ARG A 30 1.19 -11.09 -4.14
CA ARG A 30 -0.09 -11.72 -4.52
C ARG A 30 -0.40 -12.92 -3.63
N ASP A 31 0.59 -13.77 -3.38
CA ASP A 31 0.47 -14.92 -2.48
C ASP A 31 0.10 -14.45 -1.07
N LEU A 32 0.83 -13.46 -0.53
CA LEU A 32 0.51 -12.88 0.78
C LEU A 32 -0.91 -12.31 0.83
N CYS A 33 -1.36 -11.60 -0.21
CA CYS A 33 -2.70 -11.03 -0.25
C CYS A 33 -3.77 -12.12 -0.24
N THR A 34 -3.54 -13.22 -0.96
CA THR A 34 -4.43 -14.37 -1.04
C THR A 34 -4.47 -15.12 0.29
N GLU A 35 -3.31 -15.49 0.84
CA GLU A 35 -3.19 -16.23 2.10
C GLU A 35 -3.79 -15.47 3.29
N GLN A 36 -3.57 -14.16 3.35
CA GLN A 36 -4.04 -13.31 4.44
C GLN A 36 -5.45 -12.74 4.20
N ASN A 37 -6.06 -13.05 3.05
CA ASN A 37 -7.36 -12.55 2.63
C ASN A 37 -7.48 -11.02 2.77
N ILE A 38 -6.47 -10.31 2.25
CA ILE A 38 -6.40 -8.84 2.31
C ILE A 38 -7.58 -8.24 1.53
N LYS A 39 -8.36 -7.40 2.22
CA LYS A 39 -9.59 -6.83 1.66
C LYS A 39 -9.31 -5.80 0.55
N TYR A 40 -8.27 -4.97 0.74
CA TYR A 40 -7.95 -3.86 -0.14
C TYR A 40 -6.68 -4.19 -0.93
N PHE A 41 -6.86 -4.96 -2.00
CA PHE A 41 -5.80 -5.37 -2.91
C PHE A 41 -6.11 -4.90 -4.33
N TYR A 42 -5.33 -3.94 -4.82
CA TYR A 42 -5.60 -3.19 -6.05
C TYR A 42 -4.58 -3.51 -7.15
N ASP A 43 -4.52 -4.79 -7.53
CA ASP A 43 -3.56 -5.30 -8.52
C ASP A 43 -4.15 -5.37 -9.93
N ILE A 44 -3.24 -5.40 -10.90
CA ILE A 44 -3.54 -5.69 -12.30
C ILE A 44 -3.58 -7.21 -12.52
N LYS A 45 -4.62 -7.71 -13.20
CA LYS A 45 -4.81 -9.14 -13.49
C LYS A 45 -4.47 -9.49 -14.94
N ASP A 46 -4.81 -8.61 -15.87
CA ASP A 46 -4.53 -8.78 -17.29
C ASP A 46 -3.60 -7.66 -17.79
N LEU A 47 -2.31 -7.99 -17.89
CA LEU A 47 -1.28 -7.08 -18.41
C LEU A 47 -1.44 -6.79 -19.92
N SER A 48 -2.16 -7.63 -20.66
CA SER A 48 -2.36 -7.46 -22.10
C SER A 48 -3.45 -6.43 -22.44
N ASN A 49 -4.32 -6.11 -21.48
CA ASN A 49 -5.44 -5.19 -21.67
C ASN A 49 -5.66 -4.26 -20.47
N PHE A 50 -5.07 -3.07 -20.53
CA PHE A 50 -5.18 -2.07 -19.45
C PHE A 50 -6.64 -1.66 -19.12
N LYS A 51 -7.58 -1.80 -20.06
CA LYS A 51 -9.00 -1.47 -19.83
C LYS A 51 -9.78 -2.57 -19.11
N ALA A 52 -9.25 -3.79 -19.06
CA ALA A 52 -9.91 -4.95 -18.46
C ALA A 52 -9.55 -5.18 -16.98
N ASN A 53 -9.03 -4.16 -16.29
CA ASN A 53 -8.56 -4.28 -14.90
C ASN A 53 -9.34 -3.33 -13.97
N PRO A 54 -10.58 -3.67 -13.59
CA PRO A 54 -11.42 -2.81 -12.74
C PRO A 54 -10.85 -2.61 -11.32
N ASP A 55 -10.03 -3.56 -10.85
CA ASP A 55 -9.42 -3.54 -9.52
C ASP A 55 -8.12 -2.73 -9.48
N TYR A 56 -7.48 -2.47 -10.62
CA TYR A 56 -6.23 -1.71 -10.68
C TYR A 56 -6.49 -0.21 -10.57
N LYS A 57 -5.74 0.48 -9.70
CA LYS A 57 -6.00 1.89 -9.36
C LYS A 57 -4.85 2.85 -9.70
N GLY A 58 -3.80 2.37 -10.37
CA GLY A 58 -2.69 3.24 -10.77
C GLY A 58 -1.75 3.55 -9.60
N VAL A 59 -1.21 4.77 -9.60
CA VAL A 59 -0.22 5.24 -8.62
C VAL A 59 -0.79 5.18 -7.21
N CYS A 60 -0.04 4.57 -6.29
CA CYS A 60 -0.46 4.26 -4.92
C CYS A 60 -1.08 5.43 -4.16
N HIS A 61 -0.47 6.63 -4.18
CA HIS A 61 -1.01 7.80 -3.44
C HIS A 61 -2.30 8.35 -4.03
N VAL A 62 -2.49 8.23 -5.35
CA VAL A 62 -3.74 8.62 -6.02
C VAL A 62 -4.83 7.61 -5.69
N ALA A 63 -4.51 6.32 -5.79
CA ALA A 63 -5.41 5.22 -5.43
C ALA A 63 -5.86 5.29 -3.97
N LEU A 64 -4.93 5.55 -3.03
CA LEU A 64 -5.26 5.73 -1.61
C LEU A 64 -6.28 6.86 -1.39
N ALA A 65 -6.12 7.99 -2.09
CA ALA A 65 -7.06 9.10 -2.01
C ALA A 65 -8.42 8.77 -2.64
N GLN A 66 -8.43 8.24 -3.87
CA GLN A 66 -9.65 7.95 -4.64
C GLN A 66 -10.51 6.86 -4.00
N GLU A 67 -9.89 5.86 -3.39
CA GLU A 67 -10.57 4.73 -2.75
C GLU A 67 -10.90 5.00 -1.27
N GLY A 68 -10.72 6.24 -0.79
CA GLY A 68 -11.16 6.68 0.53
C GLY A 68 -10.28 6.24 1.70
N HIS A 69 -9.01 5.91 1.46
CA HIS A 69 -8.04 5.52 2.50
C HIS A 69 -7.37 6.72 3.19
N CYS A 70 -7.40 7.88 2.55
CA CYS A 70 -6.93 9.14 3.14
C CYS A 70 -8.06 9.81 3.92
N ARG A 71 -8.06 9.67 5.25
CA ARG A 71 -9.12 10.17 6.14
C ARG A 71 -8.57 11.12 7.21
N PRO A 72 -9.22 12.29 7.45
CA PRO A 72 -8.78 13.23 8.48
C PRO A 72 -8.71 12.58 9.87
N GLY A 73 -7.67 12.91 10.64
CA GLY A 73 -7.51 12.43 12.03
C GLY A 73 -7.02 10.98 12.16
N GLU A 74 -6.79 10.27 11.07
CA GLU A 74 -6.19 8.94 11.09
C GLU A 74 -4.65 8.96 10.94
N VAL A 75 -4.04 7.80 11.18
CA VAL A 75 -2.61 7.56 10.97
C VAL A 75 -2.42 6.63 9.77
N LEU A 76 -1.62 7.05 8.78
CA LEU A 76 -1.22 6.25 7.63
C LEU A 76 0.30 6.03 7.66
N LEU A 77 0.70 4.75 7.67
CA LEU A 77 2.09 4.34 7.57
C LEU A 77 2.26 3.60 6.24
N GLY A 78 3.11 4.11 5.37
CA GLY A 78 3.31 3.57 4.01
C GLY A 78 4.77 3.26 3.73
N THR A 79 5.03 2.30 2.86
CA THR A 79 6.40 1.89 2.48
C THR A 79 7.04 2.80 1.44
N ASP A 80 6.32 3.82 0.96
CA ASP A 80 6.82 4.81 0.01
C ASP A 80 7.18 6.13 0.70
N SER A 81 8.22 6.81 0.22
CA SER A 81 8.70 8.07 0.78
C SER A 81 7.70 9.23 0.64
N HIS A 82 6.81 9.17 -0.36
CA HIS A 82 5.79 10.19 -0.63
C HIS A 82 4.46 9.91 0.06
N THR A 83 4.42 8.97 1.02
CA THR A 83 3.22 8.72 1.86
C THR A 83 2.73 10.00 2.56
N CYS A 84 3.61 10.99 2.77
CA CYS A 84 3.25 12.32 3.27
C CYS A 84 2.19 13.05 2.41
N THR A 85 1.97 12.66 1.16
CA THR A 85 0.91 13.18 0.28
C THR A 85 -0.47 13.13 0.94
N ALA A 86 -0.75 12.08 1.72
CA ALA A 86 -2.02 11.95 2.43
C ALA A 86 -2.23 13.02 3.53
N GLY A 87 -1.18 13.74 3.92
CA GLY A 87 -1.27 14.90 4.80
C GLY A 87 -2.17 16.02 4.28
N ALA A 88 -2.35 16.12 2.95
CA ALA A 88 -3.29 17.04 2.32
C ALA A 88 -4.75 16.83 2.78
N PHE A 89 -5.08 15.65 3.32
CA PHE A 89 -6.40 15.29 3.83
C PHE A 89 -6.53 15.44 5.35
N GLY A 90 -5.58 16.10 6.03
CA GLY A 90 -5.58 16.21 7.49
C GLY A 90 -5.30 14.87 8.19
N GLN A 91 -4.68 13.92 7.49
CA GLN A 91 -4.22 12.64 8.01
C GLN A 91 -2.75 12.76 8.46
N PHE A 92 -2.39 12.17 9.60
CA PHE A 92 -0.97 12.03 9.92
C PHE A 92 -0.40 10.88 9.08
N ALA A 93 0.48 11.20 8.14
CA ALA A 93 0.99 10.23 7.17
C ALA A 93 2.50 10.31 7.01
N THR A 94 3.18 9.17 7.11
CA THR A 94 4.64 9.10 6.96
C THR A 94 5.08 7.83 6.23
N GLY A 95 6.16 7.98 5.45
CA GLY A 95 6.90 6.85 4.92
C GLY A 95 7.63 6.12 6.04
N ILE A 96 7.69 4.80 5.96
CA ILE A 96 8.41 3.90 6.87
C ILE A 96 9.18 2.84 6.07
N GLY A 97 10.22 2.25 6.66
CA GLY A 97 10.99 1.19 6.02
C GLY A 97 10.30 -0.18 6.06
N ASN A 98 10.84 -1.16 5.33
CA ASN A 98 10.29 -2.52 5.27
C ASN A 98 10.28 -3.23 6.63
N THR A 99 11.29 -3.01 7.48
CA THR A 99 11.34 -3.58 8.83
C THR A 99 10.18 -3.07 9.70
N ASP A 100 9.93 -1.76 9.67
CA ASP A 100 8.81 -1.13 10.38
C ASP A 100 7.48 -1.61 9.80
N ALA A 101 7.37 -1.72 8.48
CA ALA A 101 6.17 -2.23 7.82
C ALA A 101 5.87 -3.67 8.24
N GLY A 102 6.88 -4.54 8.32
CA GLY A 102 6.73 -5.89 8.86
C GLY A 102 6.23 -5.90 10.31
N PHE A 103 6.77 -5.01 11.15
CA PHE A 103 6.30 -4.85 12.53
C PHE A 103 4.85 -4.36 12.60
N VAL A 104 4.47 -3.39 11.78
CA VAL A 104 3.09 -2.87 11.66
C VAL A 104 2.14 -3.94 11.16
N LEU A 105 2.52 -4.74 10.16
CA LEU A 105 1.71 -5.86 9.65
C LEU A 105 1.41 -6.90 10.73
N GLY A 106 2.35 -7.13 11.65
CA GLY A 106 2.18 -8.05 12.78
C GLY A 106 1.41 -7.47 13.97
N THR A 107 1.58 -6.19 14.28
CA THR A 107 1.12 -5.61 15.56
C THR A 107 0.06 -4.51 15.44
N GLY A 108 -0.08 -3.91 14.26
CA GLY A 108 -0.90 -2.71 14.05
C GLY A 108 -0.38 -1.45 14.74
N LYS A 109 0.88 -1.45 15.19
CA LYS A 109 1.47 -0.38 16.00
C LYS A 109 2.88 -0.07 15.50
N LEU A 110 3.33 1.16 15.74
CA LEU A 110 4.71 1.58 15.55
C LEU A 110 5.04 2.66 16.58
N LEU A 111 6.27 2.66 17.09
CA LEU A 111 6.75 3.75 17.94
C LEU A 111 7.19 4.91 17.05
N LEU A 112 6.64 6.09 17.32
CA LEU A 112 6.97 7.31 16.59
C LEU A 112 7.44 8.37 17.57
N LYS A 113 8.49 9.10 17.20
CA LYS A 113 8.87 10.32 17.88
C LYS A 113 7.98 11.45 17.38
N VAL A 114 7.31 12.14 18.30
CA VAL A 114 6.50 13.31 17.96
C VAL A 114 7.41 14.42 17.42
N TRP A 115 7.11 14.89 16.22
CA TRP A 115 7.81 15.99 15.57
C TRP A 115 7.44 17.31 16.24
N ARG A 116 8.40 18.24 16.29
CA ARG A 116 8.12 19.64 16.62
C ARG A 116 8.12 20.42 15.31
N PHE A 117 7.06 21.17 15.08
CA PHE A 117 6.97 22.17 14.03
C PHE A 117 7.56 23.50 14.52
#